data_AF-J6HHM1-F1
#
_entry.id   AF-J6HHM1-F1
#
_cell.length_a   1.000
_cell.length_b   1.000
_cell.length_c   1.000
_cell.angle_alpha   90.00
_cell.angle_beta   90.00
_cell.angle_gamma   90.00
#
_symmetry.space_group_name_H-M   'P 1'
#
loop_
_entity.id
_entity.type
_entity.pdbx_description
1 polymer ?
#
loop_
_entity_poly.entity_id
_entity_poly.type
_entity_poly.pdbx_seq_one_letter_code
_entity_poly.pdbx_strand_id
1 'polypeptide(L)'
;MKKIGRLKNILLNLSISEENASIGYIIAEHFDDDKKEAEFIEKYIEYVIAEKKNVNEVITYFKELFDLEKIAFDDIPEKYYNLMLLNAKLKLTVKNKKYDKTGLDFVVFKLKDTKKNKSLLDIRKTDIKSEDVILVFENQSDYVYSNLNWLNVYMYLCLGISEHDYYNRTVNLSEYIYNLKEFYGL
;
A
#
# COMPACT_ATOMS: atom_id res chain seq x y z
N MET A 1 25.14 -17.29 -26.21
CA MET A 1 24.11 -16.32 -26.65
C MET A 1 22.72 -16.95 -26.50
N LYS A 2 21.90 -16.48 -25.55
CA LYS A 2 20.42 -16.64 -25.42
C LYS A 2 20.03 -16.60 -23.93
N LYS A 3 20.11 -15.43 -23.29
CA LYS A 3 19.42 -15.13 -22.00
C LYS A 3 19.53 -13.64 -21.61
N ILE A 4 20.55 -12.94 -22.15
CA ILE A 4 20.75 -11.47 -22.01
C ILE A 4 19.74 -10.64 -22.85
N GLY A 5 19.05 -11.26 -23.82
CA GLY A 5 18.18 -10.54 -24.77
C GLY A 5 16.71 -10.34 -24.36
N ARG A 6 16.22 -10.97 -23.28
CA ARG A 6 14.81 -10.84 -22.84
C ARG A 6 14.59 -9.80 -21.75
N LEU A 7 15.58 -9.58 -20.87
CA LEU A 7 15.55 -8.54 -19.83
C LEU A 7 15.86 -7.14 -20.37
N LYS A 8 16.74 -7.03 -21.37
CA LYS A 8 17.03 -5.74 -22.02
C LYS A 8 15.83 -5.15 -22.78
N ASN A 9 14.90 -5.97 -23.29
CA ASN A 9 13.76 -5.48 -24.08
C ASN A 9 12.55 -5.05 -23.24
N ILE A 10 12.51 -5.35 -21.94
CA ILE A 10 11.43 -4.87 -21.05
C ILE A 10 11.83 -3.55 -20.37
N LEU A 11 13.13 -3.35 -20.13
CA LEU A 11 13.68 -2.12 -19.54
C LEU A 11 13.95 -0.99 -20.56
N LEU A 12 14.04 -1.26 -21.88
CA LEU A 12 14.39 -0.23 -22.87
C LEU A 12 13.21 0.51 -23.53
N ASN A 13 11.95 0.09 -23.31
CA ASN A 13 10.76 0.80 -23.80
C ASN A 13 9.93 1.44 -22.69
N LEU A 14 10.44 1.43 -21.46
CA LEU A 14 9.86 2.14 -20.34
C LEU A 14 10.66 3.42 -20.10
N SER A 15 10.46 4.39 -21.00
CA SER A 15 10.57 5.80 -20.65
C SER A 15 9.44 6.14 -19.68
N ILE A 16 9.53 5.60 -18.46
CA ILE A 16 8.66 5.95 -17.34
C ILE A 16 9.22 7.24 -16.76
N SER A 17 8.46 8.33 -16.89
CA SER A 17 8.75 9.55 -16.15
C SER A 17 8.74 9.24 -14.66
N GLU A 18 9.72 9.79 -13.92
CA GLU A 18 9.95 9.64 -12.47
C GLU A 18 8.79 10.15 -11.57
N GLU A 19 7.59 10.29 -12.10
CA GLU A 19 6.44 10.83 -11.40
C GLU A 19 5.24 9.92 -11.57
N ASN A 20 4.76 9.41 -10.43
CA ASN A 20 3.42 8.83 -10.24
C ASN A 20 3.18 7.38 -10.71
N ALA A 21 4.10 6.45 -10.48
CA ALA A 21 3.83 5.03 -10.74
C ALA A 21 4.05 4.13 -9.51
N SER A 22 2.92 3.72 -8.91
CA SER A 22 2.66 2.34 -8.49
C SER A 22 3.60 1.68 -7.46
N ILE A 23 3.35 1.96 -6.17
CA ILE A 23 3.72 1.03 -5.07
C ILE A 23 2.59 0.00 -4.92
N GLY A 24 2.33 -0.73 -6.00
CA GLY A 24 1.54 -1.97 -5.99
C GLY A 24 2.40 -3.19 -6.28
N TYR A 25 3.73 -3.01 -6.36
CA TYR A 25 4.66 -3.97 -6.95
C TYR A 25 5.98 -4.10 -6.20
N ILE A 26 6.04 -3.80 -4.89
CA ILE A 26 7.30 -4.01 -4.15
C ILE A 26 7.60 -5.50 -3.91
N ILE A 27 6.71 -6.45 -4.18
CA ILE A 27 6.70 -7.69 -3.38
C ILE A 27 7.28 -8.94 -4.06
N ALA A 28 7.43 -8.99 -5.38
CA ALA A 28 7.81 -10.25 -6.04
C ALA A 28 9.32 -10.43 -6.27
N GLU A 29 10.17 -9.42 -6.00
CA GLU A 29 11.58 -9.43 -6.43
C GLU A 29 12.59 -9.60 -5.28
N HIS A 30 12.16 -9.66 -4.02
CA HIS A 30 13.11 -9.56 -2.90
C HIS A 30 13.84 -10.85 -2.56
N PHE A 31 13.31 -12.01 -2.96
CA PHE A 31 13.93 -13.29 -2.66
C PHE A 31 13.86 -14.24 -3.87
N ASP A 32 14.96 -14.34 -4.61
CA ASP A 32 15.19 -15.40 -5.61
C ASP A 32 15.48 -16.79 -4.95
N ASP A 33 15.45 -16.85 -3.61
CA ASP A 33 15.89 -17.98 -2.79
C ASP A 33 15.03 -18.11 -1.53
N ASP A 34 14.17 -19.14 -1.49
CA ASP A 34 13.27 -19.47 -0.39
C ASP A 34 13.99 -19.54 0.98
N LYS A 35 15.27 -19.94 1.00
CA LYS A 35 16.04 -20.03 2.23
C LYS A 35 16.35 -18.64 2.80
N LYS A 36 16.65 -17.66 1.93
CA LYS A 36 16.91 -16.28 2.36
C LYS A 36 15.63 -15.60 2.83
N GLU A 37 14.50 -15.90 2.22
CA GLU A 37 13.19 -15.43 2.68
C GLU A 37 12.88 -15.95 4.08
N ALA A 38 13.06 -17.26 4.32
CA ALA A 38 12.86 -17.85 5.63
C ALA A 38 13.76 -17.22 6.70
N GLU A 39 15.07 -17.07 6.43
CA GLU A 39 16.02 -16.42 7.34
C GLU A 39 15.64 -14.96 7.62
N PHE A 40 15.15 -14.23 6.62
CA PHE A 40 14.67 -12.86 6.77
C PHE A 40 13.44 -12.77 7.66
N ILE A 41 12.44 -13.63 7.44
CA ILE A 41 11.24 -13.70 8.28
C ILE A 41 11.64 -13.97 9.73
N GLU A 42 12.44 -15.01 9.99
CA GLU A 42 12.85 -15.38 11.35
C GLU A 42 13.55 -14.23 12.10
N LYS A 43 14.35 -13.43 11.39
CA LYS A 43 15.06 -12.29 11.99
C LYS A 43 14.12 -11.20 12.53
N TYR A 44 12.98 -11.00 11.89
CA TYR A 44 12.14 -9.83 12.14
C TYR A 44 10.71 -10.17 12.61
N ILE A 45 10.36 -11.45 12.68
CA ILE A 45 9.01 -11.92 13.06
C ILE A 45 8.59 -11.47 14.48
N GLU A 46 9.55 -11.25 15.38
CA GLU A 46 9.30 -10.80 16.76
C GLU A 46 8.75 -9.37 16.83
N TYR A 47 8.98 -8.54 15.80
CA TYR A 47 8.44 -7.19 15.71
C TYR A 47 7.03 -7.14 15.12
N VAL A 48 6.48 -8.29 14.71
CA VAL A 48 5.18 -8.38 14.06
C VAL A 48 4.14 -8.90 15.05
N ILE A 49 3.07 -8.13 15.21
CA ILE A 49 1.87 -8.55 15.92
C ILE A 49 0.87 -9.09 14.89
N ALA A 50 0.39 -10.31 15.09
CA ALA A 50 -0.56 -11.00 14.21
C ALA A 50 -1.99 -10.50 14.38
N GLU A 51 -2.21 -9.18 14.23
CA GLU A 51 -3.50 -8.54 14.41
C GLU A 51 -3.79 -7.63 13.22
N LYS A 52 -4.83 -7.98 12.45
CA LYS A 52 -5.33 -7.14 11.37
C LYS A 52 -6.53 -6.34 11.84
N LYS A 53 -6.42 -5.02 11.77
CA LYS A 53 -7.50 -4.10 12.10
C LYS A 53 -8.52 -4.06 10.97
N ASN A 54 -9.77 -3.79 11.30
CA ASN A 54 -10.74 -3.46 10.26
C ASN A 54 -10.51 -2.03 9.75
N VAL A 55 -10.98 -1.75 8.53
CA VAL A 55 -10.76 -0.46 7.87
C VAL A 55 -11.34 0.71 8.67
N ASN A 56 -12.47 0.53 9.36
CA ASN A 56 -13.09 1.60 10.14
C ASN A 56 -12.27 1.99 11.38
N GLU A 57 -11.61 1.03 12.03
CA GLU A 57 -10.66 1.29 13.12
C GLU A 57 -9.47 2.11 12.61
N VAL A 58 -8.92 1.75 11.44
CA VAL A 58 -7.82 2.51 10.82
C VAL A 58 -8.29 3.92 10.45
N ILE A 59 -9.48 4.08 9.86
CA ILE A 59 -10.04 5.41 9.55
C ILE A 59 -10.16 6.26 10.82
N THR A 60 -10.61 5.66 11.92
CA THR A 60 -10.77 6.36 13.21
C THR A 60 -9.42 6.84 13.72
N TYR A 61 -8.43 5.96 13.75
CA TYR A 61 -7.06 6.28 14.11
C TYR A 61 -6.47 7.42 13.25
N PHE A 62 -6.67 7.38 11.94
CA PHE A 62 -6.16 8.42 11.04
C PHE A 62 -6.85 9.77 11.21
N LYS A 63 -8.13 9.80 11.60
CA LYS A 63 -8.83 11.05 11.96
C LYS A 63 -8.32 11.65 13.28
N GLU A 64 -7.83 10.82 14.20
CA GLU A 64 -7.18 11.29 15.42
C GLU A 64 -5.79 11.85 15.14
N LEU A 65 -5.04 11.23 14.21
CA LEU A 65 -3.71 11.68 13.82
C LEU A 65 -3.70 12.92 12.92
N PHE A 66 -4.67 13.06 12.03
CA PHE A 66 -4.64 14.07 10.97
C PHE A 66 -5.94 14.85 10.85
N ASP A 67 -5.85 16.09 10.39
CA ASP A 67 -7.04 16.86 10.04
C ASP A 67 -7.49 16.46 8.64
N LEU A 68 -8.54 15.65 8.54
CA LEU A 68 -9.03 15.08 7.30
C LEU A 68 -10.33 15.75 6.81
N GLU A 69 -10.47 15.85 5.50
CA GLU A 69 -11.72 16.23 4.83
C GLU A 69 -12.19 15.08 3.95
N LYS A 70 -13.43 14.61 4.17
CA LYS A 70 -14.01 13.55 3.33
C LYS A 70 -14.35 14.13 1.95
N ILE A 71 -13.99 13.43 0.89
CA ILE A 71 -14.32 13.78 -0.50
C ILE A 71 -15.02 12.60 -1.19
N ALA A 72 -15.65 12.82 -2.34
CA ALA A 72 -16.19 11.72 -3.12
C ALA A 72 -15.06 10.92 -3.79
N PHE A 73 -15.28 9.63 -4.02
CA PHE A 73 -14.31 8.81 -4.76
C PHE A 73 -14.12 9.31 -6.19
N ASP A 74 -15.16 9.87 -6.81
CA ASP A 74 -15.10 10.43 -8.16
C ASP A 74 -14.35 11.79 -8.22
N ASP A 75 -14.02 12.39 -7.07
CA ASP A 75 -13.24 13.63 -7.01
C ASP A 75 -11.72 13.37 -7.07
N ILE A 76 -11.27 12.11 -7.04
CA ILE A 76 -9.84 11.79 -7.13
C ILE A 76 -9.32 11.95 -8.56
N PRO A 77 -8.05 12.33 -8.76
CA PRO A 77 -7.45 12.39 -10.09
C PRO A 77 -7.56 11.06 -10.83
N GLU A 78 -8.04 11.10 -12.08
CA GLU A 78 -8.33 9.92 -12.91
C GLU A 78 -7.13 8.96 -13.05
N LYS A 79 -5.90 9.52 -13.05
CA LYS A 79 -4.66 8.73 -13.10
C LYS A 79 -4.52 7.70 -11.98
N TYR A 80 -5.14 7.92 -10.82
CA TYR A 80 -5.10 6.97 -9.70
C TYR A 80 -6.33 6.04 -9.69
N TYR A 81 -7.45 6.49 -10.24
CA TYR A 81 -8.75 5.83 -10.17
C TYR A 81 -8.72 4.38 -10.67
N ASN A 82 -8.23 4.18 -11.90
CA ASN A 82 -8.22 2.85 -12.53
C ASN A 82 -7.31 1.86 -11.80
N LEU A 83 -6.18 2.34 -11.29
CA LEU A 83 -5.23 1.51 -10.55
C LEU A 83 -5.81 1.08 -9.20
N MET A 84 -6.47 2.00 -8.48
CA MET A 84 -7.12 1.69 -7.21
C MET A 84 -8.23 0.65 -7.39
N LEU A 85 -9.08 0.83 -8.40
CA LEU A 85 -10.15 -0.13 -8.73
C LEU A 85 -9.59 -1.52 -9.05
N LEU A 86 -8.53 -1.58 -9.85
CA LEU A 86 -7.89 -2.85 -10.19
C LEU A 86 -7.34 -3.54 -8.95
N ASN A 87 -6.58 -2.82 -8.12
CA ASN A 87 -5.94 -3.38 -6.93
C ASN A 87 -6.95 -3.88 -5.89
N ALA A 88 -8.02 -3.12 -5.64
CA ALA A 88 -9.08 -3.54 -4.74
C ALA A 88 -9.78 -4.83 -5.24
N LYS A 89 -10.05 -4.92 -6.55
CA LYS A 89 -10.64 -6.14 -7.16
C LYS A 89 -9.71 -7.35 -7.10
N LEU A 90 -8.41 -7.16 -7.33
CA LEU A 90 -7.43 -8.24 -7.23
C LEU A 90 -7.38 -8.78 -5.79
N LYS A 91 -7.37 -7.91 -4.78
CA LYS A 91 -7.43 -8.33 -3.37
C LYS A 91 -8.70 -9.12 -3.03
N LEU A 92 -9.86 -8.75 -3.57
CA LEU A 92 -11.10 -9.53 -3.40
C LEU A 92 -11.00 -10.93 -4.04
N THR A 93 -10.38 -11.02 -5.22
CA THR A 93 -10.25 -12.27 -5.96
C THR A 93 -9.37 -13.27 -5.20
N VAL A 94 -8.27 -12.78 -4.60
CA VAL A 94 -7.35 -13.61 -3.79
C VAL A 94 -8.02 -14.14 -2.51
N LYS A 95 -8.98 -13.41 -1.93
CA LYS A 95 -9.70 -13.82 -0.71
C LYS A 95 -10.68 -15.01 -0.91
N ASN A 96 -10.78 -15.59 -2.11
CA ASN A 96 -11.51 -16.85 -2.38
C ASN A 96 -12.97 -16.91 -1.90
N LYS A 97 -13.60 -15.77 -1.67
CA LYS A 97 -15.05 -15.70 -1.54
C LYS A 97 -15.60 -15.73 -2.96
N LYS A 98 -16.54 -16.63 -3.23
CA LYS A 98 -17.55 -16.45 -4.27
C LYS A 98 -18.27 -15.13 -3.98
N TYR A 99 -17.63 -14.01 -4.29
CA TYR A 99 -18.23 -12.71 -4.12
C TYR A 99 -19.21 -12.57 -5.26
N ASP A 100 -20.48 -12.74 -4.89
CA ASP A 100 -21.58 -12.07 -5.54
C ASP A 100 -21.18 -10.60 -5.74
N LYS A 101 -21.59 -9.98 -6.86
CA LYS A 101 -21.17 -8.63 -7.29
C LYS A 101 -21.65 -7.54 -6.32
N THR A 102 -21.13 -7.50 -5.10
CA THR A 102 -21.35 -6.40 -4.16
C THR A 102 -20.25 -5.37 -4.37
N GLY A 103 -20.66 -4.15 -4.71
CA GLY A 103 -19.79 -3.06 -5.12
C GLY A 103 -18.68 -2.77 -4.10
N LEU A 104 -17.55 -2.29 -4.62
CA LEU A 104 -16.48 -1.72 -3.81
C LEU A 104 -17.05 -0.55 -3.00
N ASP A 105 -16.64 -0.44 -1.74
CA ASP A 105 -17.07 0.62 -0.84
C ASP A 105 -15.86 1.47 -0.44
N PHE A 106 -15.63 2.52 -1.23
CA PHE A 106 -14.51 3.43 -1.05
C PHE A 106 -14.87 4.57 -0.11
N VAL A 107 -13.98 4.81 0.85
CA VAL A 107 -13.98 5.99 1.71
C VAL A 107 -12.71 6.78 1.42
N VAL A 108 -12.88 8.03 0.98
CA VAL A 108 -11.76 8.90 0.59
C VAL A 108 -11.70 10.14 1.46
N PHE A 109 -10.47 10.49 1.84
CA PHE A 109 -10.13 11.73 2.50
C PHE A 109 -9.03 12.47 1.77
N LYS A 110 -8.98 13.79 1.94
CA LYS A 110 -7.80 14.61 1.68
C LYS A 110 -7.28 15.21 2.98
N LEU A 111 -5.96 15.42 3.06
CA LEU A 111 -5.37 16.19 4.17
C LEU A 111 -5.76 17.67 4.04
N LYS A 112 -6.26 18.26 5.13
CA LYS A 112 -6.48 19.71 5.22
C LYS A 112 -5.16 20.45 5.39
N ASP A 113 -5.08 21.68 4.86
CA ASP A 113 -3.95 22.58 5.13
C ASP A 113 -4.06 23.17 6.54
N THR A 114 -3.51 22.46 7.52
CA THR A 114 -3.49 22.86 8.93
C THR A 114 -2.10 22.72 9.52
N LYS A 115 -1.87 23.36 10.67
CA LYS A 115 -0.60 23.22 11.42
C LYS A 115 -0.30 21.76 11.77
N LYS A 116 -1.32 20.94 12.04
CA LYS A 116 -1.19 19.54 12.40
C LYS A 116 -0.62 18.70 11.25
N ASN A 117 -1.06 18.98 10.02
CA ASN A 117 -0.65 18.25 8.82
C ASN A 117 0.59 18.83 8.13
N LYS A 118 1.15 19.94 8.64
CA LYS A 118 2.21 20.72 7.99
C LYS A 118 3.40 19.86 7.56
N SER A 119 3.88 18.98 8.43
CA SER A 119 5.02 18.10 8.15
C SER A 119 4.80 17.22 6.91
N LEU A 120 3.63 16.58 6.81
CA LEU A 120 3.28 15.75 5.65
C LEU A 120 3.08 16.60 4.38
N LEU A 121 2.44 17.77 4.52
CA LEU A 121 2.22 18.69 3.40
C LEU A 121 3.51 19.33 2.87
N ASP A 122 4.56 19.38 3.69
CA ASP A 122 5.88 19.82 3.24
C ASP A 122 6.62 18.71 2.46
N ILE A 123 6.51 17.43 2.88
CA ILE A 123 7.05 16.27 2.13
C ILE A 123 6.41 16.15 0.74
N ARG A 124 5.11 16.45 0.63
CA ARG A 124 4.35 16.48 -0.62
C ARG A 124 5.01 17.29 -1.74
N LYS A 125 5.73 18.37 -1.39
CA LYS A 125 6.36 19.27 -2.38
C LYS A 125 7.45 18.57 -3.17
N THR A 126 8.12 17.59 -2.56
CA THR A 126 9.14 16.78 -3.22
C THR A 126 8.56 15.53 -3.87
N ASP A 127 7.57 14.89 -3.25
CA ASP A 127 7.04 13.59 -3.72
C ASP A 127 5.99 13.70 -4.83
N ILE A 128 5.02 14.61 -4.71
CA ILE A 128 3.84 14.66 -5.61
C ILE A 128 3.55 16.05 -6.16
N LYS A 129 4.58 16.90 -6.23
CA LYS A 129 4.54 18.20 -6.94
C LYS A 129 3.36 19.11 -6.56
N SER A 130 2.99 19.14 -5.29
CA SER A 130 1.89 19.96 -4.73
C SER A 130 0.46 19.49 -5.05
N GLU A 131 0.26 18.29 -5.58
CA GLU A 131 -1.07 17.66 -5.61
C GLU A 131 -1.66 17.52 -4.20
N ASP A 132 -2.99 17.42 -4.06
CA ASP A 132 -3.61 17.11 -2.78
C ASP A 132 -3.18 15.72 -2.29
N VAL A 133 -2.87 15.60 -0.99
CA VAL A 133 -2.58 14.29 -0.38
C VAL A 133 -3.91 13.60 -0.11
N ILE A 134 -4.14 12.46 -0.76
CA ILE A 134 -5.36 11.67 -0.62
C ILE A 134 -5.10 10.39 0.18
N LEU A 135 -6.09 9.98 0.96
CA LEU A 135 -6.12 8.70 1.66
C LEU A 135 -7.37 7.97 1.21
N VAL A 136 -7.20 6.78 0.67
CA VAL A 136 -8.27 5.92 0.16
C VAL A 136 -8.31 4.65 0.97
N PHE A 137 -9.50 4.29 1.39
CA PHE A 137 -9.81 3.08 2.14
C PHE A 137 -10.92 2.32 1.42
N GLU A 138 -10.80 1.00 1.30
CA GLU A 138 -11.85 0.15 0.71
C GLU A 138 -12.22 -0.98 1.68
N ASN A 139 -13.49 -0.96 2.10
CA ASN A 139 -13.97 -1.76 3.23
C ASN A 139 -14.05 -3.28 2.96
N GLN A 140 -14.20 -3.71 1.70
CA GLN A 140 -14.39 -5.13 1.38
C GLN A 140 -13.07 -5.88 1.19
N SER A 141 -12.12 -5.25 0.54
CA SER A 141 -10.83 -5.81 0.13
C SER A 141 -9.72 -5.56 1.15
N ASP A 142 -9.95 -4.68 2.12
CA ASP A 142 -8.93 -4.08 2.99
C ASP A 142 -7.81 -3.41 2.15
N TYR A 143 -8.20 -2.79 1.03
CA TYR A 143 -7.29 -1.99 0.22
C TYR A 143 -7.16 -0.61 0.86
N VAL A 144 -5.93 -0.16 0.99
CA VAL A 144 -5.58 1.18 1.45
C VAL A 144 -4.60 1.79 0.46
N TYR A 145 -4.69 3.11 0.29
CA TYR A 145 -3.79 3.83 -0.60
C TYR A 145 -3.62 5.27 -0.18
N SER A 146 -2.41 5.78 -0.37
CA SER A 146 -2.13 7.21 -0.42
C SER A 146 -1.22 7.53 -1.60
N ASN A 147 -1.41 8.70 -2.21
CA ASN A 147 -0.48 9.19 -3.25
C ASN A 147 0.84 9.69 -2.67
N LEU A 148 0.91 9.97 -1.36
CA LEU A 148 2.15 10.20 -0.64
C LEU A 148 2.75 8.86 -0.18
N ASN A 149 3.97 8.53 -0.63
CA ASN A 149 4.61 7.22 -0.43
C ASN A 149 4.72 6.84 1.06
N TRP A 150 5.29 7.74 1.87
CA TRP A 150 5.45 7.51 3.30
C TRP A 150 4.10 7.16 3.96
N LEU A 151 3.06 7.92 3.62
CA LEU A 151 1.72 7.72 4.18
C LEU A 151 1.06 6.43 3.65
N ASN A 152 1.34 6.05 2.41
CA ASN A 152 0.86 4.79 1.81
C ASN A 152 1.41 3.58 2.57
N VAL A 153 2.72 3.55 2.81
CA VAL A 153 3.36 2.48 3.61
C VAL A 153 2.85 2.50 5.05
N TYR A 154 2.73 3.69 5.65
CA TYR A 154 2.22 3.82 7.01
C TYR A 154 0.78 3.29 7.15
N MET A 155 -0.11 3.62 6.21
CA MET A 155 -1.48 3.10 6.18
C MET A 155 -1.51 1.57 6.09
N TYR A 156 -0.66 0.98 5.24
CA TYR A 156 -0.53 -0.47 5.11
C TYR A 156 -0.06 -1.12 6.41
N LEU A 157 0.96 -0.55 7.08
CA LEU A 157 1.45 -1.06 8.36
C LEU A 157 0.40 -0.91 9.48
N CYS A 158 -0.35 0.20 9.52
CA CYS A 158 -1.40 0.40 10.52
C CYS A 158 -2.56 -0.60 10.41
N LEU A 159 -2.88 -1.04 9.18
CA LEU A 159 -3.87 -2.08 8.91
C LEU A 159 -3.46 -3.41 9.55
N GLY A 160 -2.17 -3.67 9.65
CA GLY A 160 -1.61 -4.88 10.24
C GLY A 160 -1.72 -6.09 9.32
N ILE A 161 -1.34 -7.24 9.86
CA ILE A 161 -1.30 -8.51 9.16
C ILE A 161 -2.24 -9.53 9.79
N SER A 162 -2.87 -10.37 8.97
CA SER A 162 -3.80 -11.38 9.48
C SER A 162 -3.05 -12.51 10.18
N GLU A 163 -3.70 -13.16 11.16
CA GLU A 163 -3.19 -14.39 11.77
C GLU A 163 -2.87 -15.46 10.71
N HIS A 164 -3.71 -15.57 9.67
CA HIS A 164 -3.46 -16.50 8.57
C HIS A 164 -2.13 -16.21 7.87
N ASP A 165 -1.91 -14.97 7.45
CA ASP A 165 -0.69 -14.59 6.72
C ASP A 165 0.55 -14.77 7.60
N TYR A 166 0.43 -14.45 8.89
CA TYR A 166 1.48 -14.61 9.90
C TYR A 166 1.84 -16.09 10.12
N TYR A 167 0.88 -16.93 10.50
CA TYR A 167 1.15 -18.33 10.85
C TYR A 167 1.47 -19.19 9.62
N ASN A 168 0.93 -18.88 8.45
CA ASN A 168 1.21 -19.61 7.21
C ASN A 168 2.41 -19.04 6.43
N ARG A 169 3.07 -17.99 6.93
CA ARG A 169 4.24 -17.36 6.31
C ARG A 169 4.04 -17.06 4.83
N THR A 170 2.90 -16.46 4.51
CA THR A 170 2.58 -16.11 3.12
C THR A 170 3.48 -14.98 2.63
N VAL A 171 3.52 -14.75 1.32
CA VAL A 171 4.23 -13.61 0.71
C VAL A 171 3.80 -12.26 1.31
N ASN A 172 2.56 -12.14 1.81
CA ASN A 172 2.11 -10.93 2.50
C ASN A 172 2.87 -10.67 3.82
N LEU A 173 3.33 -11.73 4.51
CA LEU A 173 4.16 -11.58 5.71
C LEU A 173 5.54 -11.06 5.38
N SER A 174 6.18 -11.60 4.34
CA SER A 174 7.48 -11.16 3.87
C SER A 174 7.43 -9.68 3.44
N GLU A 175 6.40 -9.28 2.69
CA GLU A 175 6.14 -7.88 2.38
C GLU A 175 6.00 -7.03 3.65
N TYR A 176 5.15 -7.47 4.58
CA TYR A 176 4.85 -6.71 5.78
C TYR A 176 6.11 -6.46 6.61
N ILE A 177 6.91 -7.51 6.81
CA ILE A 177 8.20 -7.42 7.51
C ILE A 177 9.16 -6.48 6.77
N TYR A 178 9.25 -6.58 5.44
CA TYR A 178 10.10 -5.70 4.65
C TYR A 178 9.72 -4.23 4.83
N ASN A 179 8.43 -3.91 4.65
CA ASN A 179 7.93 -2.55 4.84
C ASN A 179 8.13 -2.07 6.28
N LEU A 180 7.90 -2.94 7.28
CA LEU A 180 8.11 -2.61 8.69
C LEU A 180 9.58 -2.25 8.97
N LYS A 181 10.50 -3.08 8.48
CA LYS A 181 11.94 -2.88 8.61
C LYS A 181 12.39 -1.59 7.95
N GLU A 182 12.01 -1.36 6.70
CA GLU A 182 12.42 -0.15 5.96
C GLU A 182 11.82 1.12 6.56
N PHE A 183 10.58 1.04 7.07
CA PHE A 183 9.89 2.20 7.63
C PHE A 183 10.43 2.60 9.02
N TYR A 184 10.78 1.63 9.87
CA TYR A 184 11.26 1.87 11.24
C TYR A 184 12.77 1.75 11.43
N GLY A 185 13.52 1.32 10.41
CA GLY A 185 14.97 1.19 10.45
C GLY A 185 15.47 0.03 11.32
N LEU A 186 14.78 -1.12 11.27
CA LEU A 186 15.11 -2.33 12.05
C LEU A 186 16.29 -3.16 11.48
#